data_AF-A0A1F8U8H1-F1
#
_entry.id   AF-A0A1F8U8H1-F1
#
_cell.length_a   1.000
_cell.length_b   1.000
_cell.length_c   1.000
_cell.angle_alpha   90.00
_cell.angle_beta   90.00
_cell.angle_gamma   90.00
#
_symmetry.space_group_name_H-M   'P 1'
#
loop_
_entity.id
_entity.type
_entity.pdbx_description
1 polymer ?
#
loop_
_entity_poly.entity_id
_entity_poly.type
_entity_poly.pdbx_seq_one_letter_code
_entity_poly.pdbx_strand_id
1 'polypeptide(L)' 'MLHRHLTHQQFTLAAIDDVIARGKRRDWTELRRAALADRAVLEKALRVCQAHVADPSAQRYHFWKQYAERHLA' A
#
# COMPACT_ATOMS: atom_id res chain seq x y z
N MET A 1 25.60 -14.20 -9.89
CA MET A 1 25.68 -12.82 -9.34
C MET A 1 24.90 -12.77 -8.05
N LEU A 2 25.58 -12.60 -6.91
CA LEU A 2 25.03 -12.69 -5.56
C LEU A 2 24.95 -11.30 -4.92
N HIS A 3 23.87 -10.54 -5.10
CA HIS A 3 23.60 -9.29 -4.36
C HIS A 3 22.08 -9.07 -4.38
N ARG A 4 21.33 -8.78 -3.32
CA ARG A 4 21.58 -8.08 -2.05
C ARG A 4 20.38 -8.43 -1.16
N HIS A 5 20.60 -8.78 0.11
CA HIS A 5 19.58 -8.81 1.17
C HIS A 5 18.14 -9.16 0.74
N LEU A 6 17.85 -10.47 0.74
CA LEU A 6 16.48 -11.01 0.90
C LEU A 6 15.94 -10.70 2.31
N THR A 7 16.04 -9.45 2.77
CA THR A 7 15.19 -8.98 3.86
C THR A 7 13.82 -8.86 3.24
N HIS A 8 12.94 -9.81 3.57
CA HIS A 8 11.56 -9.93 3.10
C HIS A 8 10.74 -8.62 3.26
N GLN A 9 10.95 -7.62 2.40
CA GLN A 9 10.05 -6.47 2.30
C GLN A 9 8.87 -6.86 1.41
N GLN A 10 7.95 -7.64 1.96
CA GLN A 10 6.75 -8.13 1.25
C GLN A 10 5.84 -7.00 0.73
N PHE A 11 6.09 -5.75 1.12
CA PHE A 11 5.38 -4.56 0.65
C PHE A 11 6.35 -3.45 0.24
N THR A 12 6.92 -3.59 -0.97
CA THR A 12 7.56 -2.47 -1.67
C THR A 12 6.49 -1.50 -2.19
N LEU A 13 6.88 -0.27 -2.56
CA LEU A 13 5.94 0.72 -3.11
C LEU A 13 5.23 0.19 -4.36
N ALA A 14 5.98 -0.44 -5.28
CA ALA A 14 5.42 -1.03 -6.50
C ALA A 14 4.46 -2.20 -6.22
N ALA A 15 4.77 -3.04 -5.22
CA ALA A 15 3.87 -4.12 -4.83
C ALA A 15 2.57 -3.59 -4.21
N ILE A 16 2.65 -2.55 -3.38
CA ILE A 16 1.46 -1.92 -2.80
C ILE A 16 0.60 -1.28 -3.90
N ASP A 17 1.23 -0.54 -4.81
CA ASP A 17 0.56 0.07 -5.96
C ASP A 17 -0.20 -0.97 -6.79
N ASP A 18 0.47 -2.06 -7.16
CA ASP A 18 -0.11 -3.14 -7.94
C ASP A 18 -1.26 -3.87 -7.19
N VAL A 19 -1.17 -4.05 -5.87
CA VAL A 19 -2.28 -4.59 -5.06
C VAL A 19 -3.50 -3.68 -5.07
N ILE A 20 -3.30 -2.37 -4.92
CA ILE A 20 -4.38 -1.37 -4.96
C ILE A 20 -4.99 -1.32 -6.37
N ALA A 21 -4.15 -1.27 -7.40
CA ALA A 21 -4.53 -1.23 -8.81
C ALA A 21 -5.26 -2.49 -9.30
N ARG A 22 -4.94 -3.68 -8.77
CA ARG A 22 -5.61 -4.93 -9.15
C ARG A 22 -6.91 -5.16 -8.40
N GLY A 23 -7.09 -4.60 -7.21
CA GLY A 23 -8.38 -4.62 -6.50
C GLY A 23 -8.83 -6.01 -6.01
N LYS A 24 -7.93 -7.00 -5.95
CA LYS A 24 -8.31 -8.37 -5.56
C LYS A 24 -8.56 -8.43 -4.06
N ARG A 25 -9.69 -9.03 -3.66
CA ARG A 25 -10.12 -9.13 -2.26
C ARG A 25 -9.07 -9.79 -1.35
N ARG A 26 -8.39 -10.83 -1.83
CA ARG A 26 -7.33 -11.53 -1.08
C ARG A 26 -6.14 -10.61 -0.84
N ASP A 27 -5.61 -10.01 -1.90
CA ASP A 27 -4.45 -9.11 -1.83
C ASP A 27 -4.74 -7.90 -0.93
N TRP A 28 -5.96 -7.36 -0.98
CA TRP A 28 -6.41 -6.30 -0.06
C TRP A 28 -6.46 -6.75 1.40
N THR A 29 -6.86 -8.00 1.64
CA THR A 29 -6.87 -8.57 3.00
C THR A 29 -5.46 -8.73 3.54
N GLU A 30 -4.52 -9.18 2.70
CA GLU A 30 -3.11 -9.33 3.05
C GLU A 30 -2.44 -7.96 3.28
N LEU A 31 -2.64 -6.99 2.39
CA LEU A 31 -2.18 -5.61 2.56
C LEU A 31 -2.74 -4.98 3.85
N ARG A 32 -4.03 -5.19 4.15
CA ARG A 32 -4.64 -4.68 5.38
C ARG A 32 -3.99 -5.29 6.62
N ARG A 33 -3.76 -6.61 6.63
CA ARG A 33 -3.11 -7.30 7.76
C ARG A 33 -1.71 -6.75 7.99
N ALA A 34 -0.93 -6.57 6.93
CA ALA A 34 0.41 -6.01 7.03
C ALA A 34 0.40 -4.54 7.48
N ALA A 35 -0.51 -3.73 6.95
CA ALA A 35 -0.67 -2.33 7.35
C ALA A 35 -1.02 -2.16 8.84
N LEU A 36 -1.83 -3.05 9.41
CA LEU A 36 -2.15 -3.03 10.84
C LEU A 36 -1.02 -3.57 11.73
N ALA A 37 -0.15 -4.43 11.19
CA ALA A 37 0.98 -5.01 11.92
C ALA A 37 2.24 -4.14 11.86
N ASP A 38 2.40 -3.33 10.81
CA ASP A 38 3.59 -2.52 10.58
C ASP A 38 3.21 -1.12 10.07
N ARG A 39 3.49 -0.11 10.91
CA ARG A 39 3.28 1.31 10.57
C ARG A 39 4.00 1.73 9.29
N ALA A 40 5.18 1.16 9.00
CA ALA A 40 5.90 1.50 7.78
C ALA A 40 5.15 1.09 6.50
N VAL A 41 4.30 0.06 6.58
CA VAL A 41 3.43 -0.35 5.46
C VAL A 41 2.32 0.68 5.24
N LEU A 42 1.74 1.24 6.31
CA LEU A 42 0.77 2.34 6.21
C LEU A 42 1.38 3.59 5.58
N GLU A 43 2.59 3.97 6.00
CA GLU A 43 3.31 5.14 5.45
C GLU A 43 3.63 4.96 3.96
N LYS A 44 4.05 3.75 3.56
CA LYS A 44 4.27 3.40 2.15
C LYS A 44 2.97 3.44 1.34
N ALA A 45 1.88 2.90 1.89
CA ALA A 45 0.57 2.93 1.23
C ALA A 45 0.07 4.37 1.05
N LEU A 46 0.23 5.23 2.06
CA LEU A 46 -0.08 6.65 1.96
C LEU A 46 0.73 7.32 0.84
N ARG A 47 2.05 7.09 0.79
CA ARG A 47 2.92 7.62 -0.26
C ARG A 47 2.48 7.18 -1.66
N VAL A 48 2.12 5.91 -1.84
CA VAL A 48 1.59 5.42 -3.12
C VAL A 48 0.31 6.18 -3.47
N CYS A 49 -0.65 6.26 -2.55
CA CYS A 49 -1.95 6.88 -2.84
C CYS A 49 -1.85 8.40 -3.12
N GLN A 50 -0.88 9.10 -2.54
CA GLN A 50 -0.65 10.53 -2.80
C GLN A 50 -0.38 10.83 -4.28
N ALA A 51 0.25 9.90 -5.03
CA ALA A 51 0.51 10.07 -6.46
C ALA A 51 -0.78 10.06 -7.32
N HIS A 52 -1.90 9.56 -6.78
CA HIS A 52 -3.17 9.41 -7.51
C HIS A 52 -4.25 10.40 -7.06
N VAL A 53 -3.94 11.33 -6.15
CA VAL A 53 -4.94 12.24 -5.57
C VAL A 53 -5.59 13.15 -6.63
N ALA A 54 -4.87 13.47 -7.69
CA ALA A 54 -5.35 14.33 -8.77
C ALA A 54 -6.34 13.64 -9.71
N ASP A 55 -6.45 12.31 -9.67
CA ASP A 55 -7.38 11.55 -10.50
C ASP A 55 -8.64 11.20 -9.70
N PRO A 56 -9.80 11.83 -9.98
CA PRO A 56 -11.05 11.54 -9.27
C PRO A 56 -11.55 10.09 -9.50
N SER A 57 -11.13 9.46 -10.60
CA SER A 57 -11.52 8.09 -10.95
C SER A 57 -10.72 7.03 -10.19
N ALA A 58 -9.61 7.41 -9.56
CA ALA A 58 -8.73 6.55 -8.77
C ALA A 58 -9.32 6.18 -7.39
N GLN A 59 -10.61 5.80 -7.33
CA GLN A 59 -11.39 5.57 -6.11
C GLN A 59 -10.70 4.63 -5.11
N ARG A 60 -10.00 3.60 -5.61
CA ARG A 60 -9.27 2.63 -4.79
C ARG A 60 -8.11 3.26 -4.02
N TYR A 61 -7.39 4.19 -4.66
CA TYR A 61 -6.31 4.94 -4.03
C TYR A 61 -6.87 5.96 -3.04
N HIS A 62 -8.00 6.60 -3.35
CA HIS A 62 -8.68 7.48 -2.38
C HIS A 62 -9.11 6.74 -1.12
N PHE A 63 -9.66 5.53 -1.28
CA PHE A 63 -10.00 4.66 -0.15
C PHE A 63 -8.77 4.33 0.71
N TRP A 64 -7.69 3.85 0.11
CA TRP A 64 -6.48 3.46 0.84
C TRP A 64 -5.75 4.66 1.44
N LYS A 65 -5.78 5.84 0.81
CA LYS A 65 -5.30 7.10 1.38
C LYS A 65 -6.03 7.42 2.68
N GLN A 66 -7.37 7.47 2.64
CA GLN A 66 -8.18 7.77 3.83
C GLN A 66 -7.99 6.72 4.93
N TYR A 67 -7.88 5.44 4.53
CA TYR A 67 -7.59 4.35 5.47
C TYR A 67 -6.25 4.57 6.17
N ALA A 68 -5.19 4.88 5.41
CA ALA A 68 -3.86 5.10 5.97
C ALA A 68 -3.83 6.34 6.86
N GLU A 69 -4.41 7.47 6.43
CA GLU A 69 -4.50 8.70 7.22
C GLU A 69 -5.18 8.47 8.57
N ARG A 70 -6.28 7.71 8.60
CA ARG A 70 -7.01 7.38 9.84
C ARG A 70 -6.22 6.53 10.84
N HIS A 71 -5.30 5.69 10.36
CA HIS A 71 -4.49 4.81 11.23
C HIS A 71 -3.13 5.41 11.59
N LEU A 72 -2.71 6.49 10.91
CA LEU A 72 -1.46 7.19 11.18
C LEU A 72 -1.61 8.39 12.12
N ALA A 73 -2.83 8.92 12.24
CA ALA A 73 -3.24 9.95 13.20
C ALA A 73 -3.28 9.40 14.63
#